data_AF-A0AAF1K207-F1
#
_entry.id   AF-A0AAF1K207-F1
#
_cell.length_a   1.000
_cell.length_b   1.000
_cell.length_c   1.000
_cell.angle_alpha   90.00
_cell.angle_beta   90.00
_cell.angle_gamma   90.00
#
_symmetry.space_group_name_H-M   'P 1'
#
loop_
_entity.id
_entity.type
_entity.pdbx_description
1 polymer ?
#
loop_
_entity_poly.entity_id
_entity_poly.type
_entity_poly.pdbx_seq_one_letter_code
_entity_poly.pdbx_strand_id
1 'polypeptide(L)'
;MRVLLVAMLVLLGACGDLPQPFRGRAGGNAAQLAAPPGVRVAVPRSDALMLDTIGADRFAETMADALRVAEVPAVAAEPLPLDWRVGLAVTRRGSDVVLRYTLRDADGGELGSAEVPPMTRATWAEQSDEMRRDATRVAARNLATMILRAEAARKATDPAALAAGGPPRIRLVPVGGAPGDGNSALTARMSDFLTQAGFLISDSATAASFAVQGLVSVAPSGTQGVQRVEILWVVSRRDGEELGRVLQLNEIPSGSLDRFWGDVAFAAAQEAAGGVQRVVSNAGGMPERRDGRAAATPVRGLEIPRDNDLPAPTSTAAAPAP
;
A
#
# COMPACT_ATOMS: atom_id res chain seq x y z
N MET A 1 0.15 -61.90 -9.09
CA MET A 1 -0.81 -60.76 -9.11
C MET A 1 -1.10 -60.14 -7.74
N ARG A 2 -1.11 -60.91 -6.62
CA ARG A 2 -1.29 -60.36 -5.26
C ARG A 2 -0.12 -59.52 -4.72
N VAL A 3 1.13 -59.84 -5.09
CA VAL A 3 2.32 -59.11 -4.60
C VAL A 3 2.46 -57.73 -5.25
N LEU A 4 2.01 -57.56 -6.50
CA LEU A 4 2.05 -56.28 -7.20
C LEU A 4 1.05 -55.26 -6.62
N LEU A 5 -0.05 -55.75 -6.04
CA LEU A 5 -1.12 -54.92 -5.49
C LEU A 5 -0.77 -54.40 -4.08
N VAL A 6 0.06 -55.13 -3.34
CA VAL A 6 0.56 -54.70 -2.02
C VAL A 6 1.65 -53.63 -2.16
N ALA A 7 2.51 -53.73 -3.18
CA ALA A 7 3.55 -52.72 -3.45
C ALA A 7 2.96 -51.35 -3.86
N MET A 8 1.79 -51.32 -4.51
CA MET A 8 1.14 -50.08 -4.92
C MET A 8 0.46 -49.33 -3.75
N LEU A 9 0.05 -50.05 -2.69
CA LEU A 9 -0.57 -49.44 -1.49
C LEU A 9 0.44 -48.78 -0.54
N VAL A 10 1.72 -49.16 -0.58
CA VAL A 10 2.77 -48.57 0.27
C VAL A 10 3.26 -47.22 -0.28
N LEU A 11 3.08 -46.96 -1.58
CA LEU A 11 3.47 -45.69 -2.22
C LEU A 11 2.50 -44.52 -1.95
N LEU A 12 1.31 -44.77 -1.38
CA LEU A 12 0.33 -43.73 -1.03
C LEU A 12 0.52 -43.13 0.37
N GLY A 13 1.46 -43.64 1.17
CA GLY A 13 1.78 -43.11 2.51
C GLY A 13 2.90 -42.06 2.55
N ALA A 14 3.47 -41.68 1.40
CA ALA A 14 4.63 -40.79 1.32
C ALA A 14 4.29 -39.28 1.26
N CYS A 15 3.02 -38.91 1.46
CA CYS A 15 2.66 -37.52 1.77
C CYS A 15 2.82 -37.29 3.26
N GLY A 16 4.06 -37.11 3.71
CA GLY A 16 4.33 -36.56 5.05
C GLY A 16 3.77 -35.14 5.15
N ASP A 17 3.29 -34.77 6.34
CA ASP A 17 2.88 -33.40 6.64
C ASP A 17 4.03 -32.44 6.29
N LEU A 18 3.80 -31.54 5.35
CA LEU A 18 4.76 -30.47 5.04
C LEU A 18 5.07 -29.73 6.35
N PRO A 19 6.34 -29.41 6.65
CA PRO A 19 6.63 -28.48 7.74
C PRO A 19 5.85 -27.19 7.45
N GLN A 20 4.91 -26.87 8.33
CA GLN A 20 4.07 -25.68 8.27
C GLN A 20 4.62 -24.66 9.28
N PRO A 21 5.74 -23.96 8.98
CA PRO A 21 6.37 -23.03 9.91
C PRO A 21 5.46 -21.86 10.33
N PHE A 22 4.31 -21.70 9.66
CA PHE A 22 3.34 -20.63 9.91
C PHE A 22 1.97 -21.11 10.46
N ARG A 23 1.74 -22.42 10.65
CA ARG A 23 0.55 -22.88 11.41
C ARG A 23 0.87 -22.86 12.91
N GLY A 24 0.44 -21.79 13.58
CA GLY A 24 0.56 -21.60 15.03
C GLY A 24 0.69 -20.13 15.40
N ARG A 25 0.62 -19.81 16.70
CA ARG A 25 1.05 -18.50 17.21
C ARG A 25 2.56 -18.39 17.02
N ALA A 26 2.98 -17.91 15.85
CA ALA A 26 4.33 -17.38 15.70
C ALA A 26 4.47 -16.33 16.81
N GLY A 27 5.37 -16.58 17.78
CA GLY A 27 5.50 -15.77 18.98
C GLY A 27 5.95 -14.34 18.68
N GLY A 28 6.65 -13.68 19.61
CA GLY A 28 7.14 -12.29 19.43
C GLY A 28 7.93 -12.03 18.12
N ASN A 29 8.45 -13.08 17.47
CA ASN A 29 9.19 -13.00 16.22
C ASN A 29 8.31 -12.84 14.97
N ALA A 30 6.99 -13.08 15.04
CA ALA A 30 6.07 -12.84 13.92
C ALA A 30 6.02 -11.36 13.54
N ALA A 31 6.00 -10.49 14.56
CA ALA A 31 6.06 -9.04 14.38
C ALA A 31 7.42 -8.58 13.83
N GLN A 32 8.49 -9.36 14.05
CA GLN A 32 9.84 -9.09 13.58
C GLN A 32 10.06 -9.55 12.13
N LEU A 33 9.33 -10.59 11.70
CA LEU A 33 9.26 -11.06 10.30
C LEU A 33 8.26 -10.24 9.46
N ALA A 34 7.27 -9.61 10.10
CA ALA A 34 6.37 -8.62 9.50
C ALA A 34 7.02 -7.23 9.42
N ALA A 35 8.32 -7.15 9.11
CA ALA A 35 8.94 -5.89 8.75
C ALA A 35 8.16 -5.34 7.54
N PRO A 36 7.64 -4.11 7.60
CA PRO A 36 6.94 -3.53 6.46
C PRO A 36 7.87 -3.61 5.25
N PRO A 37 7.40 -4.15 4.11
CA PRO A 37 8.21 -4.17 2.90
C PRO A 37 8.77 -2.77 2.61
N GLY A 38 10.01 -2.76 2.13
CA GLY A 38 10.74 -1.54 1.83
C GLY A 38 10.00 -0.65 0.84
N VAL A 39 10.43 0.61 0.72
CA VAL A 39 9.78 1.53 -0.21
C VAL A 39 9.88 1.00 -1.65
N ARG A 40 8.76 1.01 -2.38
CA ARG A 40 8.77 0.71 -3.82
C ARG A 40 9.33 1.89 -4.62
N VAL A 41 10.10 1.55 -5.64
CA VAL A 41 10.74 2.50 -6.55
C VAL A 41 10.10 2.42 -7.94
N ALA A 42 9.45 3.50 -8.36
CA ALA A 42 8.97 3.66 -9.71
C ALA A 42 10.08 4.19 -10.63
N VAL A 43 10.17 3.60 -11.81
CA VAL A 43 11.03 4.06 -12.91
C VAL A 43 10.10 4.51 -14.05
N PRO A 44 9.66 5.77 -14.08
CA PRO A 44 8.83 6.26 -15.17
C PRO A 44 9.65 6.33 -16.46
N ARG A 45 8.94 6.26 -17.59
CA ARG A 45 9.53 6.60 -18.90
C ARG A 45 10.07 8.03 -18.85
N SER A 46 11.23 8.25 -19.46
CA SER A 46 11.85 9.58 -19.51
C SER A 46 12.20 10.00 -20.93
N ASP A 47 11.56 11.09 -21.38
CA ASP A 47 11.90 11.76 -22.64
C ASP A 47 13.28 12.45 -22.57
N ALA A 48 13.79 12.70 -21.36
CA ALA A 48 15.11 13.28 -21.14
C ALA A 48 16.26 12.33 -21.49
N LEU A 49 15.97 11.07 -21.84
CA LEU A 49 16.95 10.10 -22.35
C LEU A 49 17.35 10.36 -23.82
N MET A 50 16.62 11.23 -24.54
CA MET A 50 16.83 11.48 -25.97
C MET A 50 16.74 10.20 -26.82
N LEU A 51 15.90 9.25 -26.40
CA LEU A 51 15.57 8.03 -27.12
C LEU A 51 14.18 8.19 -27.76
N ASP A 52 13.85 7.30 -28.70
CA ASP A 52 12.45 7.14 -29.11
C ASP A 52 11.62 6.51 -27.97
N THR A 53 10.30 6.54 -28.10
CA THR A 53 9.38 6.06 -27.06
C THR A 53 9.63 4.60 -26.68
N ILE A 54 9.87 3.73 -27.67
CA ILE A 54 10.10 2.29 -27.44
C ILE A 54 11.43 2.09 -26.71
N GLY A 55 12.47 2.83 -27.09
CA GLY A 55 13.76 2.83 -26.44
C GLY A 55 13.69 3.31 -24.99
N ALA A 56 12.94 4.40 -24.74
CA ALA A 56 12.74 4.94 -23.41
C ALA A 56 11.95 3.98 -22.49
N ASP A 57 10.90 3.34 -23.00
CA ASP A 57 10.12 2.32 -22.28
C ASP A 57 11.00 1.11 -21.93
N ARG A 58 11.73 0.57 -22.91
CA ARG A 58 12.69 -0.53 -22.67
C ARG A 58 13.78 -0.16 -21.68
N PHE A 59 14.22 1.10 -21.66
CA PHE A 59 15.22 1.57 -20.71
C PHE A 59 14.64 1.60 -19.28
N ALA A 60 13.42 2.09 -19.11
CA ALA A 60 12.72 2.06 -17.83
C ALA A 60 12.54 0.62 -17.31
N GLU A 61 12.09 -0.29 -18.17
CA GLU A 61 11.97 -1.73 -17.87
C GLU A 61 13.32 -2.34 -17.44
N THR A 62 14.36 -2.13 -18.24
CA THR A 62 15.70 -2.68 -17.94
C THR A 62 16.27 -2.12 -16.63
N MET A 63 15.99 -0.84 -16.33
CA MET A 63 16.38 -0.23 -15.05
C MET A 63 15.61 -0.82 -13.86
N ALA A 64 14.30 -1.01 -14.00
CA ALA A 64 13.49 -1.66 -12.96
C ALA A 64 13.95 -3.10 -12.72
N ASP A 65 14.30 -3.85 -13.77
CA ASP A 65 14.88 -5.18 -13.68
C ASP A 65 16.23 -5.17 -12.94
N ALA A 66 17.11 -4.23 -13.30
CA ALA A 66 18.41 -4.09 -12.66
C ALA A 66 18.28 -3.73 -11.17
N LEU A 67 17.30 -2.90 -10.80
CA LEU A 67 16.98 -2.59 -9.40
C LEU A 67 16.46 -3.81 -8.65
N ARG A 68 15.57 -4.61 -9.25
CA ARG A 68 15.08 -5.86 -8.65
C ARG A 68 16.20 -6.88 -8.45
N VAL A 69 17.12 -7.01 -9.40
CA VAL A 69 18.35 -7.82 -9.24
C VAL A 69 19.24 -7.30 -8.10
N ALA A 70 19.17 -6.00 -7.79
CA ALA A 70 19.83 -5.39 -6.64
C ALA A 70 18.96 -5.42 -5.37
N GLU A 71 17.94 -6.29 -5.30
CA GLU A 71 17.04 -6.47 -4.15
C GLU A 71 16.22 -5.20 -3.80
N VAL A 72 16.00 -4.31 -4.77
CA VAL A 72 15.13 -3.13 -4.63
C VAL A 72 13.77 -3.43 -5.27
N PRO A 73 12.64 -3.32 -4.53
CA PRO A 73 11.31 -3.43 -5.11
C PRO A 73 11.06 -2.31 -6.12
N ALA A 74 11.13 -2.60 -7.41
CA ALA A 74 11.04 -1.60 -8.46
C ALA A 74 10.09 -1.99 -9.60
N VAL A 75 9.46 -1.00 -10.21
CA VAL A 75 8.52 -1.14 -11.32
C VAL A 75 8.75 -0.07 -12.38
N ALA A 76 8.67 -0.45 -13.66
CA ALA A 76 8.69 0.50 -14.78
C ALA A 76 7.27 1.02 -15.04
N ALA A 77 6.88 2.07 -14.33
CA ALA A 77 5.56 2.67 -14.42
C ALA A 77 5.59 4.10 -13.88
N GLU A 78 4.48 4.83 -14.08
CA GLU A 78 4.24 6.07 -13.36
C GLU A 78 4.18 5.81 -11.84
N PRO A 79 4.72 6.72 -11.02
CA PRO A 79 4.78 6.52 -9.57
C PRO A 79 3.39 6.57 -8.94
N LEU A 80 3.13 5.61 -8.04
CA LEU A 80 2.05 5.73 -7.06
C LEU A 80 2.39 6.82 -6.03
N PRO A 81 1.39 7.32 -5.28
CA PRO A 81 1.58 8.48 -4.41
C PRO A 81 2.62 8.33 -3.28
N LEU A 82 2.98 7.09 -2.92
CA LEU A 82 3.98 6.77 -1.90
C LEU A 82 5.28 6.19 -2.47
N ASP A 83 5.37 6.02 -3.79
CA ASP A 83 6.57 5.51 -4.44
C ASP A 83 7.70 6.53 -4.35
N TRP A 84 8.91 6.03 -4.15
CA TRP A 84 10.09 6.79 -4.58
C TRP A 84 10.24 6.65 -6.08
N ARG A 85 10.92 7.61 -6.71
CA ARG A 85 11.07 7.62 -8.16
C ARG A 85 12.49 7.85 -8.61
N VAL A 86 12.87 7.18 -9.68
CA VAL A 86 14.13 7.41 -10.38
C VAL A 86 13.87 8.34 -11.55
N GLY A 87 14.43 9.54 -11.49
CA GLY A 87 14.55 10.42 -12.65
C GLY A 87 15.76 10.03 -13.48
N LEU A 88 15.56 9.78 -14.77
CA LEU A 88 16.64 9.47 -15.71
C LEU A 88 16.79 10.62 -16.70
N ALA A 89 18.02 11.10 -16.92
CA ALA A 89 18.27 12.15 -17.88
C ALA A 89 19.62 11.96 -18.54
N VAL A 90 19.70 12.31 -19.81
CA VAL A 90 20.92 12.25 -20.58
C VAL A 90 21.36 13.68 -20.92
N THR A 91 22.65 13.95 -20.73
CA THR A 91 23.26 15.21 -21.13
C THR A 91 24.42 14.98 -22.09
N ARG A 92 24.57 15.88 -23.08
CA ARG A 92 25.69 15.85 -24.02
C ARG A 92 26.88 16.61 -23.42
N ARG A 93 28.05 15.97 -23.39
CA ARG A 93 29.31 16.55 -22.91
C ARG A 93 30.37 16.34 -23.99
N GLY A 94 30.56 17.32 -24.87
CA GLY A 94 31.48 17.23 -26.01
C GLY A 94 31.03 16.18 -27.03
N SER A 95 31.90 15.20 -27.32
CA SER A 95 31.59 14.04 -28.16
C SER A 95 30.73 12.98 -27.48
N ASP A 96 30.61 13.08 -26.15
CA ASP A 96 30.10 12.02 -25.30
C ASP A 96 28.73 12.37 -24.73
N VAL A 97 28.10 11.33 -24.19
CA VAL A 97 26.79 11.32 -23.57
C VAL A 97 26.96 10.81 -22.15
N VAL A 98 26.34 11.50 -21.19
CA VAL A 98 26.38 11.14 -19.78
C VAL A 98 24.96 10.93 -19.29
N LEU A 99 24.65 9.70 -18.88
CA LEU A 99 23.42 9.36 -18.22
C LEU A 99 23.52 9.71 -16.73
N ARG A 100 22.58 10.52 -16.28
CA ARG A 100 22.36 10.92 -14.90
C ARG A 100 21.10 10.27 -14.37
N TYR A 101 21.16 9.81 -13.14
CA TYR A 101 20.02 9.29 -12.40
C TYR A 101 19.87 10.05 -11.09
N THR A 102 18.63 10.37 -10.75
CA THR A 102 18.25 11.09 -9.54
C THR A 102 17.22 10.27 -8.78
N LEU A 103 17.49 9.95 -7.52
CA LEU A 103 16.51 9.35 -6.63
C LEU A 103 15.72 10.46 -5.95
N ARG A 104 14.40 10.39 -6.03
CA ARG A 104 13.49 11.30 -5.32
C ARG A 104 12.55 10.53 -4.41
N ASP A 105 12.22 11.11 -3.27
CA ASP A 105 11.16 10.60 -2.42
C ASP A 105 9.76 10.84 -3.04
N ALA A 106 8.75 10.34 -2.34
CA ALA A 106 7.35 10.44 -2.73
C ALA A 106 6.79 11.88 -2.65
N ASP A 107 7.39 12.74 -1.82
CA ASP A 107 7.05 14.16 -1.73
C ASP A 107 7.78 14.99 -2.81
N GLY A 108 8.68 14.38 -3.58
CA GLY A 108 9.44 14.99 -4.68
C GLY A 108 10.83 15.52 -4.28
N GLY A 109 11.19 15.41 -3.01
CA GLY A 109 12.49 15.77 -2.47
C GLY A 109 13.60 14.91 -3.09
N GLU A 110 14.71 15.53 -3.47
CA GLU A 110 15.86 14.80 -4.01
C GLU A 110 16.65 14.13 -2.88
N LEU A 111 16.74 12.81 -2.93
CA LEU A 111 17.50 11.99 -1.98
C LEU A 111 18.97 11.84 -2.42
N GLY A 112 19.23 12.01 -3.71
CA GLY A 112 20.57 12.02 -4.28
C GLY A 112 20.56 11.86 -5.80
N SER A 113 21.71 12.14 -6.41
CA SER A 113 21.92 11.96 -7.83
C SER A 113 23.36 11.54 -8.13
N ALA A 114 23.53 10.83 -9.24
CA ALA A 114 24.84 10.41 -9.73
C ALA A 114 24.82 10.21 -11.24
N GLU A 115 26.01 10.07 -11.82
CA GLU A 115 26.23 9.85 -13.24
C GLU A 115 26.85 8.47 -13.46
N VAL A 116 26.53 7.82 -14.57
CA VAL A 116 27.32 6.67 -15.06
C VAL A 116 28.53 7.20 -15.85
N PRO A 117 29.58 6.38 -16.07
CA PRO A 117 30.70 6.79 -16.91
C PRO A 117 30.26 7.28 -18.30
N PRO A 118 30.92 8.30 -18.88
CA PRO A 118 30.58 8.81 -20.21
C PRO A 118 30.62 7.73 -21.28
N MET A 119 29.67 7.78 -22.21
CA MET A 119 29.58 6.91 -23.38
C MET A 119 29.67 7.74 -24.65
N THR A 120 30.16 7.15 -25.74
CA THR A 120 30.15 7.86 -27.02
C THR A 120 28.72 8.06 -27.52
N ARG A 121 28.48 9.13 -28.29
CA ARG A 121 27.17 9.34 -28.93
C ARG A 121 26.74 8.18 -29.83
N ALA A 122 27.68 7.54 -30.52
CA ALA A 122 27.39 6.40 -31.39
C ALA A 122 26.86 5.20 -30.58
N THR A 123 27.54 4.86 -29.48
CA THR A 123 27.12 3.77 -28.58
C THR A 123 25.75 4.01 -27.95
N TRP A 124 25.45 5.25 -27.54
CA TRP A 124 24.13 5.59 -27.01
C TRP A 124 23.04 5.50 -28.08
N ALA A 125 23.30 6.03 -29.28
CA ALA A 125 22.36 6.07 -30.40
C ALA A 125 22.04 4.68 -30.97
N GLU A 126 22.95 3.71 -30.82
CA GLU A 126 22.73 2.32 -31.23
C GLU A 126 21.62 1.63 -30.42
N GLN A 127 21.36 2.08 -29.18
CA GLN A 127 20.33 1.53 -28.29
C GLN A 127 20.43 0.01 -28.04
N SER A 128 21.63 -0.55 -28.14
CA SER A 128 21.87 -1.98 -27.97
C SER A 128 21.49 -2.47 -26.57
N ASP A 129 21.03 -3.73 -26.48
CA ASP A 129 20.67 -4.31 -25.19
C ASP A 129 21.86 -4.41 -24.23
N GLU A 130 23.07 -4.62 -24.76
CA GLU A 130 24.30 -4.69 -23.95
C GLU A 130 24.61 -3.36 -23.28
N MET A 131 24.65 -2.28 -24.06
CA MET A 131 24.85 -0.91 -23.55
C MET A 131 23.82 -0.57 -22.47
N ARG A 132 22.54 -0.84 -22.73
CA ARG A 132 21.44 -0.53 -21.80
C ARG A 132 21.57 -1.36 -20.50
N ARG A 133 21.86 -2.66 -20.60
CA ARG A 133 22.08 -3.51 -19.41
C ARG A 133 23.27 -3.05 -18.59
N ASP A 134 24.36 -2.64 -19.20
CA ASP A 134 25.54 -2.21 -18.45
C ASP A 134 25.35 -0.85 -17.78
N ALA A 135 24.76 0.12 -18.49
CA ALA A 135 24.42 1.42 -17.92
C ALA A 135 23.45 1.29 -16.72
N THR A 136 22.39 0.49 -16.88
CA THR A 136 21.39 0.27 -15.81
C THR A 136 21.95 -0.54 -14.65
N ARG A 137 22.81 -1.55 -14.89
CA ARG A 137 23.46 -2.34 -13.82
C ARG A 137 24.33 -1.47 -12.91
N VAL A 138 25.12 -0.56 -13.49
CA VAL A 138 25.95 0.37 -12.72
C VAL A 138 25.08 1.32 -11.91
N ALA A 139 24.08 1.94 -12.54
CA ALA A 139 23.16 2.85 -11.88
C ALA A 139 22.37 2.18 -10.74
N ALA A 140 21.85 0.97 -10.97
CA ALA A 140 21.03 0.22 -10.00
C ALA A 140 21.80 -0.11 -8.71
N ARG A 141 23.07 -0.51 -8.79
CA ARG A 141 23.91 -0.76 -7.59
C ARG A 141 24.10 0.50 -6.74
N ASN A 142 24.32 1.64 -7.40
CA ASN A 142 24.48 2.92 -6.71
C ASN A 142 23.15 3.40 -6.12
N LEU A 143 22.05 3.25 -6.87
CA LEU A 143 20.69 3.53 -6.40
C LEU A 143 20.33 2.68 -5.17
N ALA A 144 20.59 1.37 -5.18
CA ALA A 144 20.36 0.51 -4.02
C ALA A 144 21.10 1.02 -2.77
N THR A 145 22.35 1.45 -2.93
CA THR A 145 23.12 2.04 -1.82
C THR A 145 22.51 3.36 -1.34
N MET A 146 22.07 4.23 -2.26
CA MET A 146 21.38 5.48 -1.90
C MET A 146 20.06 5.22 -1.17
N ILE A 147 19.29 4.23 -1.63
CA ILE A 147 18.01 3.85 -1.03
C ILE A 147 18.21 3.37 0.41
N LEU A 148 19.14 2.44 0.63
CA LEU A 148 19.47 1.92 1.96
C LEU A 148 19.87 3.03 2.93
N ARG A 149 20.68 4.00 2.47
CA ARG A 149 21.08 5.15 3.29
C ARG A 149 19.91 6.06 3.62
N ALA A 150 19.07 6.38 2.64
CA ALA A 150 17.90 7.22 2.81
C ALA A 150 16.88 6.58 3.77
N GLU A 151 16.63 5.27 3.64
CA GLU A 151 15.75 4.53 4.55
C GLU A 151 16.32 4.48 5.97
N ALA A 152 17.63 4.27 6.14
CA ALA A 152 18.28 4.29 7.44
C ALA A 152 18.18 5.67 8.11
N ALA A 153 18.44 6.75 7.37
CA ALA A 153 18.30 8.12 7.87
C ALA A 153 16.86 8.43 8.29
N ARG A 154 15.87 8.00 7.49
CA ARG A 154 14.46 8.13 7.84
C ARG A 154 14.11 7.38 9.12
N LYS A 155 14.48 6.10 9.24
CA LYS A 155 14.21 5.28 10.44
C LYS A 155 14.82 5.88 11.70
N ALA A 156 15.99 6.53 11.59
CA ALA A 156 16.62 7.23 12.71
C ALA A 156 15.86 8.50 13.14
N THR A 157 15.07 9.10 12.25
CA THR A 157 14.41 10.40 12.45
C THR A 157 12.89 10.26 12.63
N ASP A 158 12.35 9.04 12.73
CA ASP A 158 10.90 8.79 12.80
C ASP A 158 10.46 8.30 14.21
N PRO A 159 10.01 9.20 15.10
CA PRO A 159 9.37 8.83 16.37
C PRO A 159 8.04 8.07 16.19
N ALA A 160 7.36 8.18 15.04
CA ALA A 160 6.06 7.54 14.81
C ALA A 160 6.20 6.04 14.53
N ALA A 161 7.36 5.58 14.07
CA ALA A 161 7.71 4.16 14.02
C ALA A 161 7.67 3.49 15.42
N LEU A 162 7.80 4.27 16.50
CA LEU A 162 7.70 3.81 17.89
C LEU A 162 6.25 3.80 18.43
N ALA A 163 5.33 4.52 17.79
CA ALA A 163 3.94 4.66 18.20
C ALA A 163 3.03 3.74 17.39
N ALA A 164 3.23 2.42 17.50
CA ALA A 164 2.49 1.37 16.80
C ALA A 164 1.00 1.21 17.24
N GLY A 165 0.32 2.30 17.59
CA GLY A 165 -1.06 2.27 18.11
C GLY A 165 -1.92 3.50 17.79
N GLY A 166 -1.45 4.43 16.95
CA GLY A 166 -2.25 5.58 16.49
C GLY A 166 -3.19 5.24 15.33
N PRO A 167 -4.17 6.12 15.02
CA PRO A 167 -5.00 5.93 13.83
C PRO A 167 -4.14 5.97 12.56
N PRO A 168 -4.44 5.15 11.54
CA PRO A 168 -3.65 5.07 10.33
C PRO A 168 -3.65 6.41 9.58
N ARG A 169 -2.46 6.77 9.08
CA ARG A 169 -2.26 7.99 8.30
C ARG A 169 -2.44 7.71 6.80
N ILE A 170 -3.30 8.48 6.16
CA ILE A 170 -3.56 8.45 4.72
C ILE A 170 -3.04 9.72 4.06
N ARG A 171 -2.30 9.56 2.96
CA ARG A 171 -2.06 10.64 2.01
C ARG A 171 -3.20 10.68 1.00
N LEU A 172 -3.96 11.77 0.97
CA LEU A 172 -4.94 12.03 -0.07
C LEU A 172 -4.31 12.90 -1.15
N VAL A 173 -4.16 12.36 -2.36
CA VAL A 173 -3.71 13.15 -3.51
C VAL A 173 -4.89 13.98 -4.02
N PRO A 174 -4.68 15.26 -4.38
CA PRO A 174 -5.72 16.06 -5.03
C PRO A 174 -6.31 15.33 -6.23
N VAL A 175 -7.63 15.29 -6.31
CA VAL A 175 -8.36 14.67 -7.42
C VAL A 175 -8.03 15.39 -8.72
N GLY A 176 -7.84 14.63 -9.80
CA GLY A 176 -7.57 15.17 -11.13
C GLY A 176 -8.63 14.76 -12.16
N GLY A 177 -8.79 15.58 -13.20
CA GLY A 177 -9.61 15.28 -14.38
C GLY A 177 -11.08 15.71 -14.30
N ALA A 178 -11.57 16.16 -13.14
CA ALA A 178 -12.95 16.63 -13.03
C ALA A 178 -13.13 18.04 -13.64
N PRO A 179 -14.22 18.28 -14.39
CA PRO A 179 -14.60 19.60 -14.87
C PRO A 179 -15.06 20.52 -13.72
N GLY A 180 -15.17 21.83 -14.00
CA GLY A 180 -15.65 22.82 -13.04
C GLY A 180 -14.81 22.85 -11.76
N ASP A 181 -15.48 22.85 -10.61
CA ASP A 181 -14.87 22.76 -9.29
C ASP A 181 -14.70 21.31 -8.77
N GLY A 182 -14.93 20.30 -9.61
CA GLY A 182 -15.02 18.91 -9.16
C GLY A 182 -13.77 18.38 -8.47
N ASN A 183 -12.59 18.80 -8.91
CA ASN A 183 -11.31 18.36 -8.33
C ASN A 183 -11.21 18.81 -6.86
N SER A 184 -11.48 20.09 -6.58
CA SER A 184 -11.44 20.62 -5.21
C SER A 184 -12.60 20.11 -4.37
N ALA A 185 -13.81 20.04 -4.94
CA ALA A 185 -15.00 19.56 -4.25
C ALA A 185 -14.85 18.09 -3.81
N LEU A 186 -14.43 17.19 -4.71
CA LEU A 186 -14.22 15.78 -4.38
C LEU A 186 -13.07 15.59 -3.38
N THR A 187 -11.97 16.33 -3.54
CA THR A 187 -10.83 16.24 -2.60
C THR A 187 -11.25 16.66 -1.19
N ALA A 188 -11.97 17.78 -1.05
CA ALA A 188 -12.44 18.26 0.24
C ALA A 188 -13.39 17.25 0.90
N ARG A 189 -14.40 16.77 0.17
CA ARG A 189 -15.37 15.80 0.71
C ARG A 189 -14.74 14.47 1.06
N MET A 190 -13.81 13.97 0.25
CA MET A 190 -13.08 12.74 0.54
C MET A 190 -12.24 12.89 1.82
N SER A 191 -11.56 14.02 2.01
CA SER A 191 -10.81 14.31 3.24
C SER A 191 -11.71 14.28 4.49
N ASP A 192 -12.88 14.92 4.40
CA ASP A 192 -13.87 14.94 5.49
C ASP A 192 -14.31 13.53 5.88
N PHE A 193 -14.71 12.71 4.89
CA PHE A 193 -15.22 11.37 5.15
C PHE A 193 -14.15 10.38 5.59
N LEU A 194 -12.92 10.49 5.09
CA LEU A 194 -11.81 9.68 5.59
C LEU A 194 -11.47 10.02 7.05
N THR A 195 -11.52 11.30 7.41
CA THR A 195 -11.34 11.72 8.81
C THR A 195 -12.44 11.15 9.70
N GLN A 196 -13.71 11.20 9.26
CA GLN A 196 -14.84 10.57 9.96
C GLN A 196 -14.71 9.05 10.07
N ALA A 197 -14.09 8.40 9.07
CA ALA A 197 -13.80 6.96 9.07
C ALA A 197 -12.63 6.57 9.98
N GLY A 198 -12.00 7.53 10.66
CA GLY A 198 -10.94 7.30 11.65
C GLY A 198 -9.51 7.39 11.10
N PHE A 199 -9.32 7.92 9.89
CA PHE A 199 -8.00 8.15 9.32
C PHE A 199 -7.45 9.53 9.70
N LEU A 200 -6.13 9.63 9.78
CA LEU A 200 -5.44 10.92 9.86
C LEU A 200 -4.94 11.31 8.47
N ILE A 201 -5.44 12.40 7.91
CA ILE A 201 -4.96 12.91 6.62
C ILE A 201 -3.58 13.55 6.81
N SER A 202 -2.65 13.23 5.91
CA SER A 202 -1.28 13.72 5.93
C SER A 202 -0.85 14.21 4.56
N ASP A 203 -0.35 15.44 4.51
CA ASP A 203 0.28 16.03 3.32
C ASP A 203 1.71 15.55 3.10
N SER A 204 2.29 14.80 4.05
CA SER A 204 3.58 14.12 3.86
C SER A 204 3.37 12.65 3.53
N ALA A 205 3.95 12.22 2.42
CA ALA A 205 4.04 10.81 2.05
C ALA A 205 4.94 10.02 3.02
N THR A 206 5.95 10.67 3.60
CA THR A 206 6.83 10.02 4.58
C THR A 206 6.07 9.54 5.82
N ALA A 207 5.11 10.33 6.30
CA ALA A 207 4.30 10.01 7.48
C ALA A 207 3.07 9.12 7.18
N ALA A 208 2.73 8.90 5.91
CA ALA A 208 1.57 8.12 5.52
C ALA A 208 1.92 6.64 5.32
N SER A 209 1.03 5.75 5.76
CA SER A 209 1.15 4.30 5.52
C SER A 209 0.36 3.86 4.28
N PHE A 210 -0.66 4.63 3.94
CA PHE A 210 -1.55 4.40 2.79
C PHE A 210 -1.72 5.71 2.01
N ALA A 211 -2.05 5.59 0.73
CA ALA A 211 -2.46 6.72 -0.07
C ALA A 211 -3.69 6.42 -0.90
N VAL A 212 -4.45 7.48 -1.16
CA VAL A 212 -5.66 7.47 -1.96
C VAL A 212 -5.48 8.48 -3.09
N GLN A 213 -5.67 8.04 -4.33
CA GLN A 213 -5.67 8.89 -5.52
C GLN A 213 -7.03 8.81 -6.20
N GLY A 214 -7.66 9.96 -6.44
CA GLY A 214 -8.90 10.07 -7.20
C GLY A 214 -8.66 10.59 -8.60
N LEU A 215 -9.21 9.89 -9.60
CA LEU A 215 -9.19 10.29 -11.00
C LEU A 215 -10.61 10.33 -11.53
N VAL A 216 -10.96 11.41 -12.20
CA VAL A 216 -12.26 11.59 -12.85
C VAL A 216 -12.05 11.61 -14.35
N SER A 217 -12.88 10.85 -15.06
CA SER A 217 -13.00 10.96 -16.51
C SER A 217 -14.46 11.22 -16.89
N VAL A 218 -14.65 12.03 -17.93
CA VAL A 218 -15.96 12.34 -18.48
C VAL A 218 -15.93 12.06 -19.97
N ALA A 219 -16.84 11.22 -20.44
CA ALA A 219 -16.94 10.85 -21.84
C ALA A 219 -18.40 10.95 -22.31
N PRO A 220 -18.66 11.24 -23.59
CA PRO A 220 -20.01 11.12 -24.16
C PRO A 220 -20.57 9.71 -23.93
N SER A 221 -21.85 9.61 -23.58
CA SER A 221 -22.55 8.31 -23.58
C SER A 221 -23.13 8.01 -24.97
N GLY A 222 -23.59 6.78 -25.18
CA GLY A 222 -24.30 6.37 -26.40
C GLY A 222 -25.66 7.06 -26.58
N THR A 223 -26.16 7.73 -25.54
CA THR A 223 -27.40 8.51 -25.55
C THR A 223 -27.10 10.00 -25.75
N GLN A 224 -27.80 10.64 -26.69
CA GLN A 224 -27.64 12.06 -26.97
C GLN A 224 -27.98 12.93 -25.75
N GLY A 225 -27.13 13.91 -25.44
CA GLY A 225 -27.31 14.80 -24.30
C GLY A 225 -27.00 14.17 -22.94
N VAL A 226 -26.41 12.97 -22.93
CA VAL A 226 -25.94 12.27 -21.73
C VAL A 226 -24.44 12.07 -21.81
N GLN A 227 -23.77 12.26 -20.68
CA GLN A 227 -22.36 11.95 -20.50
C GLN A 227 -22.18 10.94 -19.39
N ARG A 228 -21.18 10.08 -19.54
CA ARG A 228 -20.72 9.14 -18.52
C ARG A 228 -19.60 9.79 -17.72
N VAL A 229 -19.76 9.80 -16.41
CA VAL A 229 -18.74 10.20 -15.45
C VAL A 229 -18.23 8.95 -14.76
N GLU A 230 -16.93 8.77 -14.81
CA GLU A 230 -16.21 7.72 -14.12
C GLU A 230 -15.32 8.35 -13.04
N ILE A 231 -15.49 7.91 -11.80
CA ILE A 231 -14.64 8.30 -10.68
C ILE A 231 -13.92 7.04 -10.19
N LEU A 232 -12.61 7.03 -10.34
CA LEU A 232 -11.74 5.95 -9.92
C LEU A 232 -10.92 6.40 -8.72
N TRP A 233 -11.03 5.65 -7.63
CA TRP A 233 -10.17 5.79 -6.46
C TRP A 233 -9.22 4.61 -6.39
N VAL A 234 -7.92 4.88 -6.36
CA VAL A 234 -6.88 3.87 -6.19
C VAL A 234 -6.31 3.98 -4.79
N VAL A 235 -6.31 2.86 -4.05
CA VAL A 235 -5.73 2.77 -2.72
C VAL A 235 -4.42 2.01 -2.81
N SER A 236 -3.35 2.61 -2.32
CA SER A 236 -2.01 2.02 -2.33
C SER A 236 -1.39 2.05 -0.94
N ARG A 237 -0.46 1.14 -0.71
CA ARG A 237 0.36 1.07 0.50
C ARG A 237 1.78 1.53 0.19
N ARG A 238 2.52 1.87 1.25
CA ARG A 238 3.89 2.39 1.18
C ARG A 238 4.91 1.50 0.45
N ASP A 239 4.67 0.19 0.46
CA ASP A 239 5.46 -0.79 -0.28
C ASP A 239 5.07 -0.88 -1.76
N GLY A 240 4.24 0.06 -2.20
CA GLY A 240 3.74 0.15 -3.55
C GLY A 240 2.81 -1.00 -3.91
N GLU A 241 2.21 -1.73 -2.97
CA GLU A 241 1.09 -2.58 -3.33
C GLU A 241 -0.14 -1.72 -3.59
N GLU A 242 -0.78 -1.92 -4.75
CA GLU A 242 -2.15 -1.44 -4.97
C GLU A 242 -3.09 -2.36 -4.21
N LEU A 243 -3.65 -1.86 -3.11
CA LEU A 243 -4.52 -2.65 -2.23
C LEU A 243 -5.91 -2.85 -2.83
N GLY A 244 -6.33 -1.95 -3.71
CA GLY A 244 -7.61 -2.04 -4.39
C GLY A 244 -8.05 -0.75 -5.04
N ARG A 245 -9.18 -0.85 -5.75
CA ARG A 245 -9.79 0.23 -6.51
C ARG A 245 -11.26 0.36 -6.15
N VAL A 246 -11.77 1.59 -6.09
CA VAL A 246 -13.20 1.88 -5.97
C VAL A 246 -13.62 2.65 -7.21
N LEU A 247 -14.48 2.04 -8.03
CA LEU A 247 -14.94 2.60 -9.29
C LEU A 247 -16.41 2.99 -9.18
N GLN A 248 -16.72 4.25 -9.49
CA GLN A 248 -18.07 4.78 -9.54
C GLN A 248 -18.37 5.25 -10.97
N LEU A 249 -19.45 4.73 -11.56
CA LEU A 249 -19.86 5.05 -12.92
C LEU A 249 -21.29 5.60 -12.88
N ASN A 250 -21.47 6.83 -13.35
CA ASN A 250 -22.77 7.48 -13.40
C ASN A 250 -23.02 8.11 -14.77
N GLU A 251 -24.27 8.07 -15.22
CA GLU A 251 -24.71 8.78 -16.43
C GLU A 251 -25.53 10.01 -16.02
N ILE A 252 -25.15 11.15 -16.56
CA ILE A 252 -25.72 12.45 -16.19
C ILE A 252 -26.02 13.28 -17.44
N PRO A 253 -26.94 14.27 -17.37
CA PRO A 253 -27.12 15.23 -18.44
C PRO A 253 -25.80 15.94 -18.77
N SER A 254 -25.49 16.08 -20.05
CA SER A 254 -24.29 16.77 -20.50
C SER A 254 -24.23 18.20 -19.96
N GLY A 255 -23.05 18.61 -19.49
CA GLY A 255 -22.79 19.95 -18.96
C GLY A 255 -23.26 20.20 -17.52
N SER A 256 -23.96 19.25 -16.89
CA SER A 256 -24.48 19.42 -15.53
C SER A 256 -23.38 19.55 -14.46
N LEU A 257 -22.16 19.09 -14.75
CA LEU A 257 -21.00 19.13 -13.86
C LEU A 257 -19.89 20.10 -14.32
N ASP A 258 -20.19 21.00 -15.25
CA ASP A 258 -19.19 21.93 -15.79
C ASP A 258 -18.82 23.06 -14.82
N ARG A 259 -19.62 23.25 -13.77
CA ARG A 259 -19.42 24.33 -12.79
C ARG A 259 -19.29 23.81 -11.36
N PHE A 260 -20.38 23.27 -10.82
CA PHE A 260 -20.49 22.97 -9.39
C PHE A 260 -20.80 21.50 -9.14
N TRP A 261 -19.95 20.85 -8.34
CA TRP A 261 -20.06 19.44 -7.98
C TRP A 261 -20.67 19.20 -6.61
N GLY A 262 -20.86 20.24 -5.78
CA GLY A 262 -21.17 20.14 -4.34
C GLY A 262 -21.89 18.87 -3.86
N ASP A 263 -23.12 18.65 -4.31
CA ASP A 263 -23.95 17.50 -3.88
C ASP A 263 -23.45 16.16 -4.44
N VAL A 264 -23.00 16.14 -5.70
CA VAL A 264 -22.42 14.96 -6.35
C VAL A 264 -21.11 14.58 -5.69
N ALA A 265 -20.25 15.55 -5.37
CA ALA A 265 -19.00 15.33 -4.67
C ALA A 265 -19.25 14.79 -3.26
N PHE A 266 -20.26 15.29 -2.55
CA PHE A 266 -20.63 14.77 -1.24
C PHE A 266 -21.05 13.29 -1.32
N ALA A 267 -22.01 12.96 -2.20
CA ALA A 267 -22.51 11.60 -2.33
C ALA A 267 -21.41 10.62 -2.81
N ALA A 268 -20.65 11.01 -3.85
CA ALA A 268 -19.59 10.20 -4.41
C ALA A 268 -18.48 9.94 -3.39
N ALA A 269 -18.02 10.97 -2.68
CA ALA A 269 -16.97 10.83 -1.68
C ALA A 269 -17.42 10.00 -0.46
N GLN A 270 -18.68 10.12 -0.03
CA GLN A 270 -19.21 9.33 1.09
C GLN A 270 -19.15 7.83 0.81
N GLU A 271 -19.67 7.43 -0.36
CA GLU A 271 -19.65 6.03 -0.78
C GLU A 271 -18.21 5.52 -0.96
N ALA A 272 -17.37 6.31 -1.64
CA ALA A 272 -15.99 5.94 -1.91
C ALA A 272 -15.15 5.82 -0.63
N ALA A 273 -15.31 6.71 0.35
CA ALA A 273 -14.60 6.63 1.63
C ALA A 273 -14.92 5.33 2.38
N GLY A 274 -16.18 4.88 2.35
CA GLY A 274 -16.56 3.57 2.90
C GLY A 274 -15.89 2.40 2.15
N GLY A 275 -15.73 2.51 0.83
CA GLY A 275 -14.96 1.57 0.02
C GLY A 275 -13.48 1.53 0.39
N VAL A 276 -12.84 2.71 0.49
CA VAL A 276 -11.44 2.87 0.89
C VAL A 276 -11.20 2.28 2.28
N GLN A 277 -12.08 2.54 3.25
CA GLN A 277 -11.96 2.01 4.60
C GLN A 277 -11.94 0.47 4.60
N ARG A 278 -12.80 -0.17 3.80
CA ARG A 278 -12.81 -1.64 3.65
C ARG A 278 -11.50 -2.15 3.04
N VAL A 279 -10.99 -1.49 1.99
CA VAL A 279 -9.73 -1.87 1.35
C VAL A 279 -8.56 -1.80 2.34
N VAL A 280 -8.44 -0.70 3.09
CA VAL A 280 -7.37 -0.54 4.08
C VAL A 280 -7.53 -1.52 5.24
N SER A 281 -8.75 -1.78 5.71
CA SER A 281 -9.02 -2.74 6.79
C SER A 281 -8.66 -4.17 6.39
N ASN A 282 -9.02 -4.58 5.18
CA ASN A 282 -8.70 -5.91 4.65
C ASN A 282 -7.18 -6.12 4.49
N ALA A 283 -6.42 -5.06 4.26
CA ALA A 283 -4.96 -5.06 4.19
C ALA A 283 -4.26 -5.02 5.57
N GLY A 284 -5.02 -5.10 6.67
CA GLY A 284 -4.48 -5.01 8.05
C GLY A 284 -4.09 -3.60 8.49
N GLY A 285 -4.56 -2.57 7.78
CA GLY A 285 -4.18 -1.18 8.01
C GLY A 285 -4.89 -0.45 9.15
N MET A 286 -5.97 -1.03 9.68
CA MET A 286 -6.64 -0.53 10.88
C MET A 286 -6.21 -1.39 12.07
N PRO A 287 -5.86 -0.81 13.23
CA PRO A 287 -5.62 -1.60 14.42
C PRO A 287 -6.86 -2.46 14.68
N GLU A 288 -6.68 -3.75 14.94
CA GLU A 288 -7.76 -4.59 15.45
C GLU A 288 -8.37 -3.83 16.63
N ARG A 289 -9.69 -3.60 16.59
CA ARG A 289 -10.38 -3.11 17.79
C ARG A 289 -9.99 -4.12 18.88
N ARG A 290 -9.13 -3.70 19.81
CA ARG A 290 -9.04 -4.36 21.11
C ARG A 290 -10.40 -4.15 21.71
N ASP A 291 -11.35 -5.00 21.34
CA ASP A 291 -12.59 -5.14 22.04
C ASP A 291 -12.16 -5.45 23.46
N GLY A 292 -12.28 -4.45 24.32
CA GLY A 292 -12.00 -4.49 25.74
C GLY A 292 -13.00 -5.39 26.45
N ARG A 293 -13.23 -6.60 25.93
CA ARG A 293 -13.72 -7.71 26.72
C ARG A 293 -12.54 -8.18 27.55
N ALA A 294 -12.21 -7.37 28.57
CA ALA A 294 -11.80 -7.94 29.83
C ALA A 294 -12.73 -9.14 30.04
N ALA A 295 -12.15 -10.35 30.04
CA ALA A 295 -12.89 -11.54 30.34
C ALA A 295 -13.68 -11.22 31.59
N ALA A 296 -15.00 -11.09 31.44
CA ALA A 296 -15.87 -10.99 32.59
C ALA A 296 -15.56 -12.27 33.36
N THR A 297 -14.84 -12.13 34.46
CA THR A 297 -14.74 -13.17 35.48
C THR A 297 -16.17 -13.62 35.67
N PRO A 298 -16.51 -14.90 35.43
CA PRO A 298 -17.88 -15.33 35.58
C PRO A 298 -18.25 -15.01 37.02
N VAL A 299 -19.19 -14.07 37.20
CA VAL A 299 -19.83 -13.85 38.47
C VAL A 299 -20.45 -15.19 38.80
N ARG A 300 -19.85 -15.88 39.77
CA ARG A 300 -20.34 -17.15 40.29
C ARG A 300 -21.75 -16.86 40.76
N GLY A 301 -22.73 -17.32 39.98
CA GLY A 301 -24.14 -17.15 40.32
C GLY A 301 -24.38 -17.72 41.71
N LEU A 302 -25.19 -17.01 42.50
CA LEU A 302 -25.71 -17.48 43.77
C LEU A 302 -26.20 -18.93 43.63
N GLU A 303 -25.46 -19.87 44.22
CA GLU A 303 -25.89 -21.25 44.39
C GLU A 303 -27.09 -21.24 45.35
N ILE A 304 -28.27 -21.58 44.82
CA ILE A 304 -29.43 -21.94 45.65
C ILE A 304 -29.11 -23.34 46.24
N PRO A 305 -29.04 -23.49 47.57
CA PRO A 305 -28.75 -24.78 48.19
C PRO A 305 -29.82 -25.81 47.80
N ARG A 306 -29.39 -27.01 47.37
CA ARG A 306 -30.28 -28.15 47.17
C ARG A 306 -30.51 -28.87 48.49
N ASP A 307 -31.73 -29.35 48.64
CA ASP A 307 -32.43 -29.76 49.87
C ASP A 307 -31.92 -31.07 50.52
N ASN A 308 -30.60 -31.27 50.64
CA ASN A 308 -30.05 -32.53 51.18
C ASN A 308 -28.86 -32.39 52.15
N ASP A 309 -28.64 -31.22 52.76
CA ASP A 309 -27.66 -31.04 53.85
C ASP A 309 -28.32 -30.43 55.10
N LEU A 310 -29.36 -31.09 55.63
CA LEU A 310 -29.88 -30.80 56.97
C LEU A 310 -29.48 -31.91 57.94
N PRO A 311 -28.54 -31.67 58.87
CA PRO A 311 -28.43 -32.50 60.06
C PRO A 311 -29.65 -32.29 60.99
N ALA A 312 -30.14 -33.39 61.56
CA ALA A 312 -31.34 -33.48 62.40
C ALA A 312 -31.31 -32.56 63.65
N PRO A 313 -32.49 -32.13 64.16
CA PRO A 313 -32.57 -31.15 65.24
C PRO A 313 -32.06 -31.72 66.57
N THR A 314 -31.06 -31.05 67.16
CA THR A 314 -30.72 -31.23 68.56
C THR A 314 -31.53 -30.24 69.40
N SER A 315 -32.51 -30.78 70.11
CA SER A 315 -33.19 -30.12 71.23
C SER A 315 -32.19 -29.93 72.38
N THR A 316 -32.01 -28.69 72.86
CA THR A 316 -31.79 -28.41 74.29
C THR A 316 -32.14 -26.95 74.57
N ALA A 317 -33.10 -26.81 75.49
CA ALA A 317 -33.54 -25.57 76.10
C ALA A 317 -32.53 -25.06 77.14
N ALA A 318 -32.44 -23.75 77.31
CA ALA A 318 -32.27 -23.12 78.62
C ALA A 318 -32.62 -21.62 78.54
N ALA A 319 -33.45 -21.21 79.50
CA ALA A 319 -34.04 -19.90 79.70
C ALA A 319 -33.04 -18.85 80.27
N PRO A 320 -33.45 -17.58 80.42
CA PRO A 320 -32.55 -16.46 80.71
C PRO A 320 -32.44 -16.10 82.21
N ALA A 321 -31.57 -15.11 82.48
CA ALA A 321 -31.52 -14.20 83.65
C ALA A 321 -30.57 -14.60 84.80
N PRO A 322 -30.13 -13.65 85.65
CA PRO A 322 -30.45 -12.20 85.70
C PRO A 322 -29.44 -11.25 85.07
#